data_AF-A0A559QH02-F1
#
_entry.id   AF-A0A559QH02-F1
#
_cell.length_a   1.000
_cell.length_b   1.000
_cell.length_c   1.000
_cell.angle_alpha   90.00
_cell.angle_beta   90.00
_cell.angle_gamma   90.00
#
_symmetry.space_group_name_H-M   'P 1'
#
loop_
_entity.id
_entity.type
_entity.pdbx_description
1 polymer ?
#
loop_
_entity_poly.entity_id
_entity_poly.type
_entity_poly.pdbx_seq_one_letter_code
_entity_poly.pdbx_strand_id
1 'polypeptide(L)'
;MADIRIQTLILLGVVVAQLGTLSFMAANREYIISNGERLFLRTAPVDPRDPFRGDYVRLGYDFNQVSQAQYRGTSAIKDIARADRVYAVLKPEGDQVYRFDYLTDTPPTDNLLYIAGRNTTSKWVQQERSYLDLHYGIEKYFVEQGKGREMEEKIGRRSGLQIPLEIEIALGKKGIAVITGYRWSSLGIKLDFVPSDRNAQQITSPEVTFTIENVSSQAISLATDNAQCVFRLEIRNPKWLQQISPGACDKPSLQTTELAPGEHWSANLDLNQPRWYVQEDNHMKPVHQLSGWNQVQVIYHPPEQHDTWRGELRSPRFTANRRID
;
A
#
# COMPACT_ATOMS: atom_id res chain seq x y z
N MET A 1 50.88 -29.09 24.84
CA MET A 1 50.20 -28.14 25.76
C MET A 1 50.07 -26.73 25.17
N ALA A 2 51.09 -26.19 24.49
CA ALA A 2 51.03 -24.85 23.88
C ALA A 2 49.98 -24.74 22.75
N ASP A 3 49.89 -25.73 21.86
CA ASP A 3 48.94 -25.72 20.74
C ASP A 3 47.47 -25.72 21.19
N ILE A 4 47.16 -26.46 22.26
CA ILE A 4 45.81 -26.52 22.85
C ILE A 4 45.41 -25.17 23.43
N ARG A 5 46.36 -24.43 24.03
CA ARG A 5 46.11 -23.08 24.56
C ARG A 5 45.85 -22.07 23.45
N ILE A 6 46.62 -22.13 22.36
CA ILE A 6 46.44 -21.26 21.20
C ILE A 6 45.08 -21.54 20.52
N GLN A 7 44.73 -22.82 20.32
CA GLN A 7 43.42 -23.20 19.77
C GLN A 7 42.25 -22.73 20.65
N THR A 8 42.39 -22.82 21.97
CA THR A 8 41.37 -22.35 22.93
C THR A 8 41.20 -20.83 22.86
N LEU A 9 42.29 -20.06 22.75
CA LEU A 9 42.23 -18.60 22.61
C LEU A 9 41.60 -18.16 21.30
N ILE A 10 41.90 -18.86 20.19
CA ILE A 10 41.26 -18.60 18.90
C ILE A 10 39.75 -18.89 18.99
N LEU A 11 39.36 -20.02 19.57
CA LEU A 11 37.95 -20.39 19.73
C LEU A 11 37.21 -19.39 20.62
N LEU A 12 37.80 -18.95 21.73
CA LEU A 12 37.24 -17.90 22.58
C LEU A 12 37.07 -16.59 21.79
N GLY A 13 38.08 -16.22 20.99
CA GLY A 13 38.01 -15.04 20.12
C GLY A 13 36.84 -15.10 19.12
N VAL A 14 36.62 -16.26 18.49
CA VAL A 14 35.49 -16.48 17.57
C VAL A 14 34.15 -16.35 18.31
N VAL A 15 34.01 -16.96 19.49
CA VAL A 15 32.78 -16.88 20.29
C VAL A 15 32.49 -15.43 20.69
N VAL A 16 33.50 -14.69 21.15
CA VAL A 16 33.37 -13.27 21.50
C VAL A 16 32.98 -12.44 20.28
N ALA A 17 33.58 -12.69 19.12
CA ALA A 17 33.23 -11.99 17.88
C ALA A 17 31.77 -12.28 17.44
N GLN A 18 31.31 -13.52 17.59
CA GLN A 18 29.91 -13.90 17.30
C GLN A 18 28.92 -13.20 18.24
N LEU A 19 29.17 -13.24 19.55
CA LEU A 19 28.36 -12.54 20.55
C LEU A 19 28.36 -11.02 20.34
N GLY A 20 29.52 -10.45 20.01
CA GLY A 20 29.66 -9.04 19.69
C GLY A 20 28.84 -8.64 18.46
N THR A 21 28.84 -9.47 17.41
CA THR A 21 28.05 -9.24 16.20
C THR A 21 26.56 -9.25 16.48
N LEU A 22 26.06 -10.26 17.23
CA LEU A 22 24.65 -10.34 17.61
C LEU A 22 24.23 -9.17 18.49
N SER A 23 25.07 -8.79 19.46
CA SER A 23 24.82 -7.66 20.36
C SER A 23 24.76 -6.34 19.58
N PHE A 24 25.67 -6.14 18.61
CA PHE A 24 25.66 -4.97 17.73
C PHE A 24 24.38 -4.91 16.89
N MET A 25 23.93 -6.05 16.33
CA MET A 25 22.68 -6.11 15.56
C MET A 25 21.46 -5.77 16.41
N ALA A 26 21.40 -6.27 17.66
CA ALA A 26 20.32 -5.97 18.60
C ALA A 26 20.34 -4.50 19.03
N ALA A 27 21.50 -3.99 19.44
CA ALA A 27 21.66 -2.60 19.87
C ALA A 27 21.30 -1.60 18.76
N ASN A 28 21.65 -1.90 17.50
CA ASN A 28 21.28 -1.05 16.38
C ASN A 28 19.76 -1.02 16.15
N ARG A 29 19.05 -2.13 16.36
CA ARG A 29 17.58 -2.14 16.28
C ARG A 29 16.94 -1.36 17.42
N GLU A 30 17.43 -1.55 18.64
CA GLU A 30 16.95 -0.83 19.82
C GLU A 30 17.14 0.68 19.66
N TYR A 31 18.31 1.10 19.17
CA TYR A 31 18.59 2.50 18.86
C TYR A 31 17.61 3.10 17.85
N ILE A 32 17.18 2.32 16.84
CA ILE A 32 16.17 2.79 15.87
C ILE A 32 14.81 2.92 16.55
N ILE A 33 14.41 1.98 17.41
CA ILE A 33 13.13 2.04 18.14
C ILE A 33 13.08 3.27 19.05
N SER A 34 14.20 3.62 19.69
CA SER A 34 14.29 4.74 20.63
C SER A 34 14.48 6.11 19.96
N ASN A 35 15.23 6.18 18.85
CA ASN A 35 15.68 7.45 18.25
C ASN A 35 15.30 7.64 16.78
N GLY A 36 14.64 6.66 16.15
CA GLY A 36 14.19 6.75 14.77
C GLY A 36 13.01 7.69 14.58
N GLU A 37 12.85 8.21 13.37
CA GLU A 37 11.69 9.01 12.97
C GLU A 37 10.44 8.10 13.01
N ARG A 38 9.42 8.49 13.78
CA ARG A 38 8.18 7.70 13.91
C ARG A 38 7.13 8.19 12.93
N LEU A 39 6.60 7.27 12.13
CA LEU A 39 5.57 7.58 11.15
C LEU A 39 4.65 6.38 10.93
N PHE A 40 3.47 6.64 10.37
CA PHE A 40 2.50 5.59 10.05
C PHE A 40 2.49 5.27 8.56
N LEU A 41 2.34 3.98 8.24
CA LEU A 41 2.12 3.49 6.88
C LEU A 41 0.80 2.75 6.81
N ARG A 42 -0.06 3.15 5.88
CA ARG A 42 -1.32 2.43 5.63
C ARG A 42 -1.02 1.13 4.89
N THR A 43 -1.61 0.03 5.37
CA THR A 43 -1.53 -1.25 4.69
C THR A 43 -2.52 -1.31 3.54
N ALA A 44 -2.11 -1.89 2.42
CA ALA A 44 -3.03 -2.29 1.36
C ALA A 44 -3.95 -3.41 1.86
N PRO A 45 -5.19 -3.52 1.34
CA PRO A 45 -6.07 -4.65 1.65
C PRO A 45 -5.42 -5.98 1.25
N VAL A 46 -5.09 -6.83 2.22
CA VAL A 46 -4.51 -8.17 2.00
C VAL A 46 -5.52 -9.25 2.40
N ASP A 47 -5.68 -10.25 1.54
CA ASP A 47 -6.45 -11.48 1.83
C ASP A 47 -5.58 -12.43 2.69
N PRO A 48 -5.95 -12.72 3.95
CA PRO A 48 -5.10 -13.47 4.88
C PRO A 48 -5.12 -14.99 4.64
N ARG A 49 -3.95 -15.65 4.67
CA ARG A 49 -3.77 -17.08 5.09
C ARG A 49 -2.32 -17.39 5.53
N ASP A 50 -2.16 -17.96 6.73
CA ASP A 50 -1.42 -19.21 7.02
C ASP A 50 -1.76 -19.68 8.47
N PRO A 51 -2.61 -20.70 8.67
CA PRO A 51 -3.06 -21.13 10.01
C PRO A 51 -2.03 -21.96 10.82
N PHE A 52 -0.77 -22.10 10.37
CA PHE A 52 0.16 -23.07 10.97
C PHE A 52 1.47 -22.50 11.52
N ARG A 53 1.64 -21.17 11.65
CA ARG A 53 2.95 -20.56 12.05
C ARG A 53 2.90 -19.56 13.21
N GLY A 54 1.82 -19.60 14.00
CA GLY A 54 1.54 -18.60 15.05
C GLY A 54 0.79 -17.39 14.52
N ASP A 55 0.28 -16.55 15.41
CA ASP A 55 -0.57 -15.42 15.04
C ASP A 55 0.30 -14.23 14.59
N TYR A 56 0.44 -14.08 13.28
CA TYR A 56 0.96 -12.86 12.68
C TYR A 56 0.04 -12.41 11.55
N VAL A 57 -0.06 -11.09 11.39
CA VAL A 57 -0.78 -10.50 10.26
C VAL A 57 0.23 -10.24 9.14
N ARG A 58 -0.10 -10.71 7.93
CA ARG A 58 0.68 -10.38 6.73
C ARG A 58 0.31 -8.97 6.29
N LEU A 59 1.29 -8.09 6.29
CA LEU A 59 1.12 -6.71 5.88
C LEU A 59 1.51 -6.58 4.40
N GLY A 60 0.65 -5.93 3.64
CA GLY A 60 0.94 -5.51 2.28
C GLY A 60 0.97 -4.00 2.23
N TYR A 61 1.88 -3.47 1.44
CA TYR A 61 2.01 -2.05 1.17
C TYR A 61 1.90 -1.83 -0.34
N ASP A 62 1.41 -0.66 -0.75
CA ASP A 62 1.28 -0.35 -2.18
C ASP A 62 2.63 -0.32 -2.89
N PHE A 63 3.71 -0.07 -2.15
CA PHE A 63 5.08 -0.07 -2.65
C PHE A 63 5.78 -1.45 -2.58
N ASN A 64 5.09 -2.53 -2.20
CA ASN A 64 5.64 -3.88 -2.37
C ASN A 64 5.69 -4.31 -3.84
N GLN A 65 4.94 -3.65 -4.73
CA GLN A 65 5.01 -3.90 -6.16
C GLN A 65 5.08 -2.56 -6.89
N VAL A 66 6.19 -2.32 -7.58
CA VAL A 66 6.46 -1.02 -8.22
C VAL A 66 6.67 -1.22 -9.72
N SER A 67 5.94 -0.45 -10.52
CA SER A 67 6.08 -0.45 -11.98
C SER A 67 7.16 0.53 -12.46
N GLN A 68 7.53 0.44 -13.74
CA GLN A 68 8.44 1.40 -14.37
C GLN A 68 8.01 2.87 -14.21
N ALA A 69 6.69 3.16 -14.22
CA ALA A 69 6.18 4.53 -14.12
C ALA A 69 6.41 5.18 -12.74
N GLN A 70 6.64 4.38 -11.70
CA GLN A 70 6.93 4.83 -10.33
C GLN A 70 8.42 4.80 -10.01
N TYR A 71 9.26 4.38 -10.95
CA TYR A 71 10.69 4.21 -10.74
C TYR A 71 11.46 5.42 -11.30
N ARG A 72 12.28 6.02 -10.44
CA ARG A 72 13.12 7.21 -10.72
C ARG A 72 14.58 6.93 -10.33
N GLY A 73 15.10 5.77 -10.72
CA GLY A 73 16.50 5.42 -10.49
C GLY A 73 17.41 5.72 -11.67
N THR A 74 18.70 5.49 -11.47
CA THR A 74 19.76 5.74 -12.46
C THR A 74 19.91 4.61 -13.48
N SER A 75 19.74 3.36 -13.03
CA SER A 75 19.76 2.16 -13.87
C SER A 75 18.37 1.88 -14.43
N ALA A 76 18.23 1.16 -15.53
CA ALA A 76 16.88 0.76 -15.97
C ALA A 76 16.26 -0.23 -14.97
N ILE A 77 14.94 -0.17 -14.76
CA ILE A 77 14.24 -1.04 -13.78
C ILE A 77 14.48 -2.55 -14.03
N LYS A 78 14.69 -2.94 -15.28
CA LYS A 78 15.00 -4.31 -15.72
C LYS A 78 16.40 -4.78 -15.30
N ASP A 79 17.32 -3.84 -15.05
CA ASP A 79 18.72 -4.13 -14.71
C ASP A 79 18.90 -4.31 -13.19
N ILE A 80 17.86 -4.01 -12.39
CA ILE A 80 17.86 -4.22 -10.94
C ILE A 80 17.78 -5.71 -10.65
N ALA A 81 18.89 -6.35 -10.31
CA ALA A 81 18.94 -7.78 -10.08
C ALA A 81 18.21 -8.18 -8.79
N ARG A 82 17.90 -9.48 -8.67
CA ARG A 82 17.37 -10.04 -7.43
C ARG A 82 18.35 -9.79 -6.28
N ALA A 83 17.81 -9.40 -5.13
CA ALA A 83 18.51 -9.00 -3.91
C ALA A 83 19.19 -7.62 -3.96
N ASP A 84 19.16 -6.91 -5.09
CA ASP A 84 19.64 -5.53 -5.17
C ASP A 84 18.83 -4.64 -4.23
N ARG A 85 19.53 -3.67 -3.65
CA ARG A 85 18.93 -2.70 -2.75
C ARG A 85 18.19 -1.65 -3.55
N VAL A 86 17.01 -1.30 -3.06
CA VAL A 86 16.19 -0.23 -3.58
C VAL A 86 15.66 0.61 -2.42
N TYR A 87 15.24 1.83 -2.71
CA TYR A 87 14.78 2.78 -1.70
C TYR A 87 13.41 3.31 -2.11
N ALA A 88 12.39 3.02 -1.30
CA ALA A 88 11.05 3.56 -1.46
C ALA A 88 11.00 4.91 -0.76
N VAL A 89 10.87 5.98 -1.53
CA VAL A 89 10.74 7.34 -1.01
C VAL A 89 9.31 7.57 -0.55
N LEU A 90 9.18 8.18 0.61
CA LEU A 90 7.91 8.48 1.26
C LEU A 90 7.62 9.97 1.21
N LYS A 91 6.34 10.31 1.17
CA LYS A 91 5.84 11.68 1.32
C LYS A 91 4.71 11.73 2.34
N PRO A 92 4.59 12.84 3.09
CA PRO A 92 3.51 13.00 4.05
C PRO A 92 2.16 12.97 3.34
N GLU A 93 1.18 12.39 4.01
CA GLU A 93 -0.19 12.28 3.53
C GLU A 93 -1.16 13.02 4.46
N GLY A 94 -0.97 12.93 5.78
CA GLY A 94 -1.80 13.58 6.80
C GLY A 94 -1.78 12.77 8.08
N ASP A 95 -2.04 13.39 9.24
CA ASP A 95 -2.11 12.69 10.54
C ASP A 95 -0.91 11.74 10.81
N GLN A 96 0.32 12.20 10.51
CA GLN A 96 1.56 11.40 10.59
C GLN A 96 1.61 10.13 9.70
N VAL A 97 0.62 9.95 8.82
CA VAL A 97 0.62 8.92 7.79
C VAL A 97 1.46 9.39 6.61
N TYR A 98 2.29 8.48 6.11
CA TYR A 98 3.10 8.67 4.92
C TYR A 98 2.70 7.66 3.85
N ARG A 99 2.80 8.10 2.60
CA ARG A 99 2.55 7.26 1.44
C ARG A 99 3.78 7.17 0.54
N PHE A 100 3.79 6.15 -0.28
CA PHE A 100 4.80 5.97 -1.31
C PHE A 100 4.76 7.11 -2.33
N ASP A 101 5.92 7.64 -2.69
CA ASP A 101 6.08 8.61 -3.78
C ASP A 101 6.69 7.94 -5.02
N TYR A 102 7.91 7.42 -4.90
CA TYR A 102 8.61 6.73 -5.98
C TYR A 102 9.70 5.79 -5.45
N LEU A 103 10.18 4.91 -6.32
CA LEU A 103 11.30 3.99 -6.05
C LEU A 103 12.58 4.46 -6.75
N THR A 104 13.72 4.32 -6.09
CA THR A 104 15.04 4.55 -6.69
C THR A 104 16.03 3.43 -6.32
N ASP A 105 17.07 3.26 -7.14
CA ASP A 105 18.18 2.32 -6.95
C ASP A 105 19.35 2.94 -6.15
N THR A 106 19.32 4.25 -5.92
CA THR A 106 20.33 4.99 -5.18
C THR A 106 19.72 5.61 -3.92
N PRO A 107 20.44 5.63 -2.77
CA PRO A 107 19.92 6.29 -1.58
C PRO A 107 19.64 7.77 -1.89
N PRO A 108 18.43 8.28 -1.66
CA PRO A 108 18.13 9.68 -1.94
C PRO A 108 18.97 10.59 -1.02
N THR A 109 19.53 11.63 -1.60
CA THR A 109 20.06 12.79 -0.88
C THR A 109 18.90 13.78 -0.67
N ASP A 110 18.98 14.66 0.33
CA ASP A 110 18.01 15.75 0.62
C ASP A 110 16.95 15.48 1.71
N ASN A 111 17.34 14.84 2.82
CA ASN A 111 16.48 14.64 4.01
C ASN A 111 15.12 13.96 3.72
N LEU A 112 14.96 13.34 2.56
CA LEU A 112 13.78 12.59 2.20
C LEU A 112 13.69 11.35 3.10
N LEU A 113 12.49 11.06 3.59
CA LEU A 113 12.23 9.82 4.30
C LEU A 113 12.09 8.69 3.29
N TYR A 114 12.81 7.60 3.50
CA TYR A 114 12.78 6.44 2.61
C TYR A 114 12.95 5.14 3.39
N ILE A 115 12.40 4.05 2.85
CA ILE A 115 12.59 2.71 3.37
C ILE A 115 13.48 1.93 2.40
N ALA A 116 14.57 1.38 2.93
CA ALA A 116 15.46 0.50 2.19
C ALA A 116 14.85 -0.89 2.12
N GLY A 117 14.69 -1.39 0.90
CA GLY A 117 14.20 -2.73 0.62
C GLY A 117 15.13 -3.48 -0.31
N ARG A 118 14.66 -4.65 -0.76
CA ARG A 118 15.34 -5.47 -1.76
C ARG A 118 14.39 -5.94 -2.83
N ASN A 119 14.90 -6.04 -4.06
CA ASN A 119 14.21 -6.71 -5.13
C ASN A 119 14.12 -8.22 -4.86
N THR A 120 12.93 -8.78 -4.91
CA THR A 120 12.65 -10.22 -4.76
C THR A 120 12.12 -10.87 -6.04
N THR A 121 11.96 -10.07 -7.10
CA THR A 121 11.49 -10.53 -8.42
C THR A 121 12.39 -11.63 -8.97
N SER A 122 11.79 -12.68 -9.52
CA SER A 122 12.51 -13.72 -10.24
C SER A 122 13.00 -13.20 -11.59
N LYS A 123 14.21 -13.58 -12.01
CA LYS A 123 14.79 -13.17 -13.31
C LYS A 123 13.89 -13.52 -14.51
N TRP A 124 13.23 -14.69 -14.47
CA TRP A 124 12.27 -15.12 -15.48
C TRP A 124 11.06 -14.18 -15.59
N VAL A 125 10.59 -13.67 -14.46
CA VAL A 125 9.43 -12.77 -14.37
C VAL A 125 9.82 -11.35 -14.80
N GLN A 126 11.05 -10.92 -14.50
CA GLN A 126 11.55 -9.57 -14.82
C GLN A 126 11.75 -9.34 -16.33
N GLN A 127 12.02 -10.39 -17.11
CA GLN A 127 12.13 -10.29 -18.57
C GLN A 127 10.77 -10.14 -19.26
N GLU A 128 9.69 -10.62 -18.64
CA GLU A 128 8.33 -10.58 -19.19
C GLU A 128 7.46 -9.48 -18.58
N ARG A 129 7.79 -8.97 -17.38
CA ARG A 129 6.97 -8.02 -16.61
C ARG A 129 7.73 -6.74 -16.29
N SER A 130 7.10 -5.59 -16.48
CA SER A 130 7.69 -4.26 -16.21
C SER A 130 7.48 -3.76 -14.76
N TYR A 131 7.50 -4.67 -13.79
CA TYR A 131 7.41 -4.34 -12.36
C TYR A 131 8.44 -5.09 -11.52
N LEU A 132 8.70 -4.59 -10.31
CA LEU A 132 9.48 -5.25 -9.27
C LEU A 132 8.61 -5.63 -8.07
N ASP A 133 8.77 -6.84 -7.56
CA ASP A 133 8.30 -7.28 -6.25
C ASP A 133 9.37 -6.98 -5.20
N LEU A 134 9.02 -6.19 -4.19
CA LEU A 134 9.94 -5.59 -3.24
C LEU A 134 9.62 -6.02 -1.81
N HIS A 135 10.66 -6.19 -1.00
CA HIS A 135 10.55 -6.55 0.41
C HIS A 135 11.37 -5.60 1.27
N TYR A 136 10.75 -5.09 2.34
CA TYR A 136 11.29 -4.07 3.23
C TYR A 136 11.55 -4.59 4.64
N GLY A 137 11.10 -5.81 4.96
CA GLY A 137 11.26 -6.42 6.28
C GLY A 137 10.22 -5.99 7.31
N ILE A 138 9.13 -5.38 6.84
CA ILE A 138 7.99 -4.90 7.64
C ILE A 138 6.66 -5.53 7.19
N GLU A 139 6.70 -6.56 6.34
CA GLU A 139 5.52 -7.25 5.78
C GLU A 139 4.88 -8.25 6.76
N LYS A 140 5.37 -8.33 8.00
CA LYS A 140 4.87 -9.25 9.02
C LYS A 140 4.79 -8.53 10.36
N TYR A 141 3.61 -8.57 10.98
CA TYR A 141 3.40 -8.08 12.33
C TYR A 141 2.93 -9.20 13.24
N PHE A 142 3.71 -9.50 14.27
CA PHE A 142 3.45 -10.59 15.21
C PHE A 142 2.53 -10.08 16.31
N VAL A 143 1.48 -10.84 16.61
CA VAL A 143 0.45 -10.46 17.58
C VAL A 143 0.29 -11.56 18.62
N GLU A 144 -0.31 -11.22 19.76
CA GLU A 144 -0.67 -12.23 20.75
C GLU A 144 -1.70 -13.21 20.15
N GLN A 145 -1.66 -14.44 20.65
CA GLN A 145 -2.58 -15.48 20.20
C GLN A 145 -4.05 -15.06 20.40
N GLY A 146 -4.89 -15.26 19.38
CA GLY A 146 -6.29 -14.84 19.30
C GLY A 146 -6.50 -13.48 18.64
N LYS A 147 -5.56 -12.53 18.77
CA LYS A 147 -5.73 -11.15 18.28
C LYS A 147 -5.61 -11.02 16.76
N GLY A 148 -4.92 -11.96 16.10
CA GLY A 148 -4.76 -11.92 14.64
C GLY A 148 -6.10 -11.96 13.91
N ARG A 149 -7.01 -12.82 14.36
CA ARG A 149 -8.34 -12.98 13.75
C ARG A 149 -9.21 -11.74 13.92
N GLU A 150 -9.18 -11.09 15.09
CA GLU A 150 -9.94 -9.85 15.31
C GLU A 150 -9.45 -8.71 14.41
N MET A 151 -8.13 -8.62 14.18
CA MET A 151 -7.58 -7.66 13.24
C MET A 151 -8.00 -7.99 11.81
N GLU A 152 -7.97 -9.26 11.41
CA GLU A 152 -8.44 -9.69 10.08
C GLU A 152 -9.92 -9.36 9.85
N GLU A 153 -10.78 -9.55 10.87
CA GLU A 153 -12.20 -9.22 10.78
C GLU A 153 -12.43 -7.70 10.63
N LYS A 154 -11.61 -6.86 11.27
CA LYS A 154 -11.66 -5.38 11.15
C LYS A 154 -11.05 -4.84 9.86
N ILE A 155 -9.97 -5.46 9.37
CA ILE A 155 -9.47 -5.22 8.00
C ILE A 155 -10.58 -5.57 7.00
N GLY A 156 -11.43 -6.55 7.35
CA GLY A 156 -12.69 -6.83 6.69
C GLY A 156 -12.56 -7.74 5.49
N ARG A 157 -13.69 -8.34 5.11
CA ARG A 157 -13.82 -9.11 3.87
C ARG A 157 -14.25 -8.18 2.74
N ARG A 158 -14.11 -8.62 1.48
CA ARG A 158 -14.37 -7.79 0.28
C ARG A 158 -15.74 -7.10 0.22
N SER A 159 -16.75 -7.57 0.97
CA SER A 159 -18.13 -7.07 0.95
C SER A 159 -18.56 -6.31 2.22
N GLY A 160 -17.67 -6.14 3.21
CA GLY A 160 -17.96 -5.44 4.47
C GLY A 160 -17.26 -4.10 4.58
N LEU A 161 -17.56 -3.37 5.66
CA LEU A 161 -16.76 -2.20 6.06
C LEU A 161 -15.35 -2.67 6.40
N GLN A 162 -14.36 -2.03 5.78
CA GLN A 162 -12.94 -2.29 5.96
C GLN A 162 -12.31 -1.09 6.61
N ILE A 163 -11.66 -1.28 7.75
CA ILE A 163 -10.93 -0.20 8.41
C ILE A 163 -9.44 -0.41 8.10
N PRO A 164 -8.80 0.49 7.33
CA PRO A 164 -7.38 0.35 7.02
C PRO A 164 -6.53 0.29 8.30
N LEU A 165 -5.61 -0.67 8.32
CA LEU A 165 -4.60 -0.77 9.37
C LEU A 165 -3.44 0.19 9.05
N GLU A 166 -3.02 0.97 10.04
CA GLU A 166 -1.90 1.89 9.95
C GLU A 166 -0.78 1.39 10.87
N ILE A 167 0.34 1.00 10.27
CA ILE A 167 1.49 0.45 11.00
C ILE A 167 2.43 1.59 11.38
N GLU A 168 2.68 1.74 12.67
CA GLU A 168 3.71 2.64 13.17
C GLU A 168 5.08 2.00 12.93
N ILE A 169 5.97 2.74 12.27
CA ILE A 169 7.37 2.36 12.11
C ILE A 169 8.29 3.41 12.72
N ALA A 170 9.40 2.95 13.26
CA ALA A 170 10.57 3.78 13.54
C ALA A 170 11.57 3.64 12.39
N LEU A 171 11.94 4.77 11.78
CA LEU A 171 12.81 4.83 10.62
C LEU A 171 14.22 5.28 11.00
N GLY A 172 15.22 4.42 10.75
CA GLY A 172 16.63 4.72 10.95
C GLY A 172 17.26 5.45 9.75
N LYS A 173 18.41 6.12 9.98
CA LYS A 173 19.15 6.94 8.99
C LYS A 173 19.53 6.25 7.67
N LYS A 174 19.49 4.91 7.60
CA LYS A 174 19.81 4.11 6.39
C LYS A 174 18.56 3.50 5.73
N GLY A 175 17.38 4.02 6.05
CA GLY A 175 16.09 3.50 5.62
C GLY A 175 15.71 2.16 6.25
N ILE A 176 16.30 1.81 7.40
CA ILE A 176 15.89 0.60 8.13
C ILE A 176 14.61 0.95 8.87
N ALA A 177 13.51 0.31 8.51
CA ALA A 177 12.23 0.43 9.21
C ALA A 177 12.08 -0.71 10.24
N VAL A 178 11.61 -0.36 11.42
CA VAL A 178 11.23 -1.32 12.47
C VAL A 178 9.81 -1.01 12.89
N ILE A 179 8.93 -2.00 12.89
CA ILE A 179 7.55 -1.84 13.37
C ILE A 179 7.59 -1.63 14.88
N THR A 180 6.94 -0.57 15.36
CA THR A 180 6.81 -0.26 16.80
C THR A 180 5.39 -0.37 17.32
N GLY A 181 4.40 -0.36 16.43
CA GLY A 181 2.99 -0.38 16.81
C GLY A 181 2.04 -0.36 15.62
N TYR A 182 0.77 -0.16 15.91
CA TYR A 182 -0.25 0.05 14.90
C TYR A 182 -1.41 0.86 15.49
N ARG A 183 -2.22 1.43 14.60
CA ARG A 183 -3.54 1.97 14.91
C ARG A 183 -4.50 1.67 13.76
N TRP A 184 -5.79 1.87 14.01
CA TRP A 184 -6.81 1.82 12.96
C TRP A 184 -6.99 3.22 12.38
N SER A 185 -7.20 3.30 11.07
CA SER A 185 -7.65 4.52 10.41
C SER A 185 -8.92 5.07 11.06
N SER A 186 -9.04 6.38 11.13
CA SER A 186 -10.25 7.08 11.59
C SER A 186 -11.44 6.93 10.63
N LEU A 187 -11.17 6.52 9.39
CA LEU A 187 -12.15 6.27 8.34
C LEU A 187 -12.14 4.79 7.92
N GLY A 188 -13.33 4.19 7.85
CA GLY A 188 -13.58 2.90 7.21
C GLY A 188 -14.10 3.08 5.77
N ILE A 189 -13.94 2.05 4.95
CA ILE A 189 -14.42 2.04 3.57
C ILE A 189 -15.23 0.79 3.24
N LYS A 190 -16.20 0.94 2.35
CA LYS A 190 -16.94 -0.18 1.78
C LYS A 190 -17.12 0.02 0.28
N LEU A 191 -16.95 -1.05 -0.48
CA LEU A 191 -17.22 -1.05 -1.93
C LEU A 191 -18.32 -2.06 -2.21
N ASP A 192 -19.51 -1.57 -2.52
CA ASP A 192 -20.63 -2.39 -2.99
C ASP A 192 -20.73 -2.31 -4.52
N PHE A 193 -21.24 -3.38 -5.13
CA PHE A 193 -21.47 -3.46 -6.57
C PHE A 193 -22.98 -3.44 -6.81
N VAL A 194 -23.43 -2.58 -7.71
CA VAL A 194 -24.82 -2.57 -8.15
C VAL A 194 -25.06 -3.84 -8.97
N PRO A 195 -26.07 -4.66 -8.64
CA PRO A 195 -26.37 -5.87 -9.41
C PRO A 195 -26.66 -5.53 -10.87
N SER A 196 -25.98 -6.21 -11.81
CA SER A 196 -26.25 -6.08 -13.24
C SER A 196 -27.20 -7.18 -13.73
N ASP A 197 -27.96 -6.89 -14.80
CA ASP A 197 -28.86 -7.87 -15.41
C ASP A 197 -28.04 -9.05 -15.98
N ARG A 198 -28.29 -10.24 -15.43
CA ARG A 198 -27.61 -11.48 -15.80
C ARG A 198 -27.92 -11.90 -17.24
N ASN A 199 -29.08 -11.49 -17.76
CA ASN A 199 -29.54 -11.81 -19.11
C ASN A 199 -29.09 -10.77 -20.16
N ALA A 200 -28.40 -9.70 -19.75
CA ALA A 200 -27.87 -8.72 -20.67
C ALA A 200 -26.90 -9.40 -21.66
N GLN A 201 -27.16 -9.22 -22.95
CA GLN A 201 -26.34 -9.75 -24.04
C GLN A 201 -24.97 -9.07 -24.12
N GLN A 202 -24.86 -7.84 -23.60
CA GLN A 202 -23.63 -7.05 -23.60
C GLN A 202 -23.05 -6.97 -22.19
N ILE A 203 -21.75 -7.28 -22.06
CA ILE A 203 -20.99 -7.06 -20.82
C ILE A 203 -20.70 -5.57 -20.72
N THR A 204 -21.08 -4.96 -19.60
CA THR A 204 -20.79 -3.57 -19.26
C THR A 204 -19.81 -3.49 -18.10
N SER A 205 -19.20 -2.32 -17.91
CA SER A 205 -18.41 -2.03 -16.72
C SER A 205 -19.33 -2.02 -15.48
N PRO A 206 -18.83 -2.38 -14.30
CA PRO A 206 -19.66 -2.38 -13.10
C PRO A 206 -20.00 -0.95 -12.66
N GLU A 207 -21.18 -0.78 -12.09
CA GLU A 207 -21.50 0.38 -11.26
C GLU A 207 -21.22 -0.01 -9.80
N VAL A 208 -20.51 0.87 -9.09
CA VAL A 208 -20.04 0.60 -7.73
C VAL A 208 -20.42 1.74 -6.78
N THR A 209 -20.80 1.41 -5.55
CA THR A 209 -21.01 2.38 -4.48
C THR A 209 -19.80 2.36 -3.56
N PHE A 210 -19.03 3.45 -3.56
CA PHE A 210 -17.92 3.65 -2.63
C PHE A 210 -18.44 4.41 -1.41
N THR A 211 -18.34 3.80 -0.23
CA THR A 211 -18.78 4.38 1.03
C THR A 211 -17.57 4.63 1.93
N ILE A 212 -17.53 5.81 2.56
CA ILE A 212 -16.58 6.20 3.60
C ILE A 212 -17.38 6.38 4.89
N GLU A 213 -16.96 5.72 5.97
CA GLU A 213 -17.61 5.83 7.28
C GLU A 213 -16.63 6.39 8.30
N ASN A 214 -17.09 7.35 9.12
CA ASN A 214 -16.31 7.84 10.25
C ASN A 214 -16.41 6.84 11.41
N VAL A 215 -15.34 6.09 11.62
CA VAL A 215 -15.24 5.08 12.69
C VAL A 215 -14.52 5.62 13.94
N SER A 216 -14.22 6.92 13.96
CA SER A 216 -13.58 7.60 15.09
C SER A 216 -14.60 8.19 16.06
N SER A 217 -14.12 8.72 17.19
CA SER A 217 -14.94 9.39 18.18
C SER A 217 -15.11 10.91 17.95
N GLN A 218 -14.54 11.45 16.88
CA GLN A 218 -14.57 12.89 16.56
C GLN A 218 -15.17 13.11 15.18
N ALA A 219 -15.77 14.29 14.95
CA ALA A 219 -16.26 14.64 13.61
C ALA A 219 -15.09 14.77 12.63
N ILE A 220 -15.30 14.36 11.37
CA ILE A 220 -14.30 14.43 10.30
C ILE A 220 -14.90 15.11 9.09
N SER A 221 -14.25 16.16 8.62
CA SER A 221 -14.61 16.85 7.39
C SER A 221 -13.95 16.19 6.18
N LEU A 222 -14.73 15.70 5.22
CA LEU A 222 -14.25 15.16 3.95
C LEU A 222 -14.36 16.22 2.84
N ALA A 223 -13.39 16.20 1.93
CA ALA A 223 -13.53 16.90 0.66
C ALA A 223 -14.25 15.99 -0.35
N THR A 224 -15.40 16.42 -0.84
CA THR A 224 -16.24 15.66 -1.76
C THR A 224 -16.55 16.49 -3.00
N ASP A 225 -17.02 15.85 -4.08
CA ASP A 225 -17.48 16.59 -5.24
C ASP A 225 -18.50 15.78 -6.06
N ASN A 226 -19.44 16.49 -6.67
CA ASN A 226 -20.46 15.88 -7.54
C ASN A 226 -19.85 15.31 -8.83
N ALA A 227 -18.73 15.90 -9.26
CA ALA A 227 -18.00 15.48 -10.43
C ALA A 227 -16.99 14.38 -10.11
N GLN A 228 -17.07 13.69 -8.96
CA GLN A 228 -16.27 12.50 -8.60
C GLN A 228 -14.75 12.62 -8.87
N CYS A 229 -14.21 13.84 -8.90
CA CYS A 229 -12.81 14.15 -9.14
C CYS A 229 -11.93 13.87 -7.92
N VAL A 230 -12.54 13.67 -6.74
CA VAL A 230 -11.87 13.15 -5.55
C VAL A 230 -11.52 11.66 -5.66
N PHE A 231 -11.95 10.98 -6.73
CA PHE A 231 -11.67 9.57 -6.99
C PHE A 231 -10.73 9.37 -8.18
N ARG A 232 -9.93 8.31 -8.12
CA ARG A 232 -9.12 7.81 -9.23
C ARG A 232 -9.22 6.29 -9.33
N LEU A 233 -9.04 5.76 -10.54
CA LEU A 233 -8.86 4.33 -10.76
C LEU A 233 -7.38 4.01 -10.83
N GLU A 234 -6.99 2.91 -10.19
CA GLU A 234 -5.69 2.30 -10.36
C GLU A 234 -5.88 0.88 -10.90
N ILE A 235 -5.16 0.55 -11.97
CA ILE A 235 -5.16 -0.80 -12.54
C ILE A 235 -3.85 -1.45 -12.15
N ARG A 236 -3.93 -2.65 -11.57
CA ARG A 236 -2.76 -3.51 -11.43
C ARG A 236 -2.50 -4.17 -12.78
N ASN A 237 -1.71 -3.50 -13.62
CA ASN A 237 -1.17 -4.04 -14.87
C ASN A 237 0.35 -3.79 -14.90
N PRO A 238 1.19 -4.81 -15.21
CA PRO A 238 2.64 -4.63 -15.32
C PRO A 238 3.09 -3.48 -16.22
N LYS A 239 2.29 -3.07 -17.21
CA LYS A 239 2.69 -2.08 -18.22
C LYS A 239 2.23 -0.65 -17.94
N TRP A 240 1.27 -0.41 -17.04
CA TRP A 240 0.58 0.88 -16.95
C TRP A 240 0.24 1.27 -15.51
N LEU A 241 0.57 2.51 -15.15
CA LEU A 241 -0.20 3.31 -14.20
C LEU A 241 -0.88 4.39 -15.01
N GLN A 242 -2.18 4.55 -14.80
CA GLN A 242 -2.93 5.46 -15.64
C GLN A 242 -3.96 6.24 -14.85
N GLN A 243 -3.79 7.55 -14.93
CA GLN A 243 -4.71 8.56 -14.44
C GLN A 243 -5.43 9.10 -15.67
N ILE A 244 -6.76 9.00 -15.74
CA ILE A 244 -7.51 9.63 -16.83
C ILE A 244 -8.72 10.38 -16.30
N SER A 245 -8.72 11.68 -16.58
CA SER A 245 -9.87 12.32 -17.21
C SER A 245 -9.33 13.50 -17.99
N PRO A 246 -9.55 13.60 -19.32
CA PRO A 246 -9.26 14.84 -20.05
C PRO A 246 -10.28 15.89 -19.60
N GLY A 247 -9.84 16.94 -18.92
CA GLY A 247 -10.55 18.21 -18.75
C GLY A 247 -11.60 18.33 -17.64
N ALA A 248 -12.26 17.24 -17.19
CA ALA A 248 -13.35 17.36 -16.20
C ALA A 248 -12.88 17.69 -14.77
N CYS A 249 -11.62 17.36 -14.44
CA CYS A 249 -11.08 17.48 -13.09
C CYS A 249 -9.91 18.46 -12.97
N ASP A 250 -9.74 19.36 -13.94
CA ASP A 250 -8.68 20.38 -13.90
C ASP A 250 -8.90 21.38 -12.75
N LYS A 251 -10.18 21.66 -12.42
CA LYS A 251 -10.61 22.50 -11.29
C LYS A 251 -11.88 21.92 -10.68
N PRO A 252 -11.77 20.92 -9.77
CA PRO A 252 -12.94 20.31 -9.16
C PRO A 252 -13.67 21.32 -8.25
N SER A 253 -15.00 21.34 -8.30
CA SER A 253 -15.82 22.12 -7.36
C SER A 253 -15.97 21.34 -6.05
N LEU A 254 -14.93 21.40 -5.22
CA LEU A 254 -14.91 20.68 -3.94
C LEU A 254 -15.94 21.25 -2.96
N GLN A 255 -16.53 20.35 -2.17
CA GLN A 255 -17.45 20.61 -1.08
C GLN A 255 -16.90 19.99 0.19
N THR A 256 -17.21 20.60 1.34
CA THR A 256 -16.89 19.99 2.63
C THR A 256 -18.10 19.23 3.14
N THR A 257 -17.93 17.93 3.38
CA THR A 257 -18.94 17.05 3.98
C THR A 257 -18.44 16.64 5.36
N GLU A 258 -19.05 17.16 6.42
CA GLU A 258 -18.73 16.74 7.78
C GLU A 258 -19.43 15.42 8.09
N LEU A 259 -18.69 14.46 8.66
CA LEU A 259 -19.20 13.19 9.14
C LEU A 259 -19.09 13.14 10.66
N ALA A 260 -20.23 13.04 11.35
CA ALA A 260 -20.27 12.71 12.77
C ALA A 260 -19.77 11.27 13.03
N PRO A 261 -19.40 10.91 14.28
CA PRO A 261 -19.08 9.53 14.64
C PRO A 261 -20.18 8.53 14.22
N GLY A 262 -19.81 7.53 13.43
CA GLY A 262 -20.72 6.52 12.86
C GLY A 262 -21.49 6.97 11.60
N GLU A 263 -21.32 8.21 11.15
CA GLU A 263 -21.90 8.70 9.91
C GLU A 263 -21.06 8.26 8.70
N HIS A 264 -21.72 8.10 7.56
CA HIS A 264 -21.08 7.72 6.31
C HIS A 264 -21.49 8.61 5.15
N TRP A 265 -20.60 8.74 4.19
CA TRP A 265 -20.85 9.34 2.89
C TRP A 265 -20.60 8.30 1.79
N SER A 266 -21.46 8.29 0.77
CA SER A 266 -21.37 7.35 -0.33
C SER A 266 -21.40 8.06 -1.68
N ALA A 267 -20.65 7.52 -2.65
CA ALA A 267 -20.67 7.94 -4.03
C ALA A 267 -20.91 6.75 -4.96
N ASN A 268 -21.88 6.89 -5.88
CA ASN A 268 -22.16 5.91 -6.92
C ASN A 268 -21.30 6.22 -8.16
N LEU A 269 -20.43 5.29 -8.52
CA LEU A 269 -19.48 5.41 -9.62
C LEU A 269 -19.92 4.47 -10.75
N ASP A 270 -20.49 5.03 -11.81
CA ASP A 270 -20.80 4.29 -13.03
C ASP A 270 -19.55 4.20 -13.92
N LEU A 271 -18.83 3.08 -13.83
CA LEU A 271 -17.57 2.88 -14.58
C LEU A 271 -17.77 2.67 -16.09
N ASN A 272 -19.00 2.83 -16.62
CA ASN A 272 -19.28 2.92 -18.06
C ASN A 272 -19.09 4.34 -18.60
N GLN A 273 -18.96 5.36 -17.75
CA GLN A 273 -18.79 6.71 -18.23
C GLN A 273 -17.36 6.95 -18.78
N PRO A 274 -17.18 7.78 -19.83
CA PRO A 274 -15.88 8.06 -20.44
C PRO A 274 -14.79 8.55 -19.47
N ARG A 275 -15.18 9.21 -18.37
CA ARG A 275 -14.26 9.64 -17.29
C ARG A 275 -13.52 8.47 -16.63
N TRP A 276 -14.08 7.27 -16.67
CA TRP A 276 -13.55 6.05 -16.06
C TRP A 276 -12.88 5.14 -17.09
N TYR A 277 -12.79 5.58 -18.34
CA TYR A 277 -12.09 4.83 -19.36
C TYR A 277 -10.60 4.80 -19.05
N VAL A 278 -9.99 3.72 -19.51
CA VAL A 278 -8.61 3.36 -19.27
C VAL A 278 -7.96 3.20 -20.65
N GLN A 279 -6.81 3.82 -20.85
CA GLN A 279 -6.07 3.77 -22.09
C GLN A 279 -5.14 2.55 -22.12
N GLU A 280 -5.40 1.65 -23.06
CA GLU A 280 -4.58 0.49 -23.36
C GLU A 280 -4.07 0.64 -24.80
N ASP A 281 -2.75 0.53 -25.01
CA ASP A 281 -2.11 0.69 -26.32
C ASP A 281 -2.52 2.00 -27.04
N ASN A 282 -2.50 3.12 -26.30
CA ASN A 282 -2.94 4.45 -26.76
C ASN A 282 -4.43 4.59 -27.12
N HIS A 283 -5.28 3.62 -26.78
CA HIS A 283 -6.72 3.68 -27.01
C HIS A 283 -7.50 3.68 -25.69
N MET A 284 -8.37 4.67 -25.53
CA MET A 284 -9.32 4.77 -24.43
C MET A 284 -10.39 3.68 -24.53
N LYS A 285 -10.53 2.85 -23.50
CA LYS A 285 -11.50 1.77 -23.44
C LYS A 285 -12.27 1.78 -22.12
N PRO A 286 -13.55 1.39 -22.11
CA PRO A 286 -14.28 1.17 -20.87
C PRO A 286 -13.64 0.02 -20.06
N VAL A 287 -13.82 0.07 -18.74
CA VAL A 287 -13.19 -0.89 -17.80
C VAL A 287 -13.43 -2.35 -18.21
N HIS A 288 -14.65 -2.74 -18.59
CA HIS A 288 -14.97 -4.13 -18.97
C HIS A 288 -14.20 -4.66 -20.19
N GLN A 289 -13.63 -3.79 -21.03
CA GLN A 289 -12.84 -4.19 -22.21
C GLN A 289 -11.35 -4.38 -21.90
N LEU A 290 -10.94 -4.21 -20.64
CA LEU A 290 -9.58 -4.51 -20.22
C LEU A 290 -9.24 -5.98 -20.50
N SER A 291 -8.14 -6.19 -21.22
CA SER A 291 -7.69 -7.54 -21.58
C SER A 291 -7.17 -8.32 -20.36
N GLY A 292 -7.35 -9.64 -20.33
CA GLY A 292 -6.74 -10.52 -19.32
C GLY A 292 -7.29 -10.40 -17.89
N TRP A 293 -6.46 -10.79 -16.91
CA TRP A 293 -6.80 -10.85 -15.48
C TRP A 293 -6.52 -9.53 -14.74
N ASN A 294 -6.75 -8.40 -15.41
CA ASN A 294 -6.49 -7.08 -14.82
C ASN A 294 -7.43 -6.85 -13.63
N GLN A 295 -6.84 -6.36 -12.54
CA GLN A 295 -7.57 -5.96 -11.34
C GLN A 295 -7.59 -4.44 -11.24
N VAL A 296 -8.76 -3.91 -10.94
CA VAL A 296 -9.02 -2.48 -10.78
C VAL A 296 -9.23 -2.18 -9.30
N GLN A 297 -8.82 -0.99 -8.90
CA GLN A 297 -8.97 -0.46 -7.56
C GLN A 297 -9.52 0.96 -7.66
N VAL A 298 -10.62 1.24 -6.97
CA VAL A 298 -11.11 2.61 -6.76
C VAL A 298 -10.38 3.21 -5.57
N ILE A 299 -9.91 4.43 -5.75
CA ILE A 299 -9.14 5.16 -4.75
C ILE A 299 -9.78 6.51 -4.53
N TYR A 300 -10.14 6.81 -3.28
CA TYR A 300 -10.48 8.16 -2.84
C TYR A 300 -9.19 8.90 -2.48
N HIS A 301 -8.86 9.96 -3.22
CA HIS A 301 -7.72 10.84 -2.99
C HIS A 301 -8.11 12.28 -3.33
N PRO A 302 -8.74 13.01 -2.39
CA PRO A 302 -9.15 14.38 -2.64
C PRO A 302 -7.93 15.30 -2.79
N PRO A 303 -8.03 16.38 -3.59
CA PRO A 303 -7.06 17.47 -3.55
C PRO A 303 -6.98 18.09 -2.16
N GLU A 304 -5.84 18.72 -1.85
CA GLU A 304 -5.69 19.40 -0.55
C GLU A 304 -6.69 20.55 -0.42
N GLN A 305 -7.47 20.52 0.66
CA GLN A 305 -8.41 21.56 1.06
C GLN A 305 -8.19 21.88 2.55
N HIS A 306 -8.47 23.11 2.94
CA HIS A 306 -8.32 23.53 4.33
C HIS A 306 -9.38 22.84 5.22
N ASP A 307 -8.99 22.47 6.44
CA ASP A 307 -9.85 21.80 7.43
C ASP A 307 -10.59 20.55 6.96
N THR A 308 -10.06 19.85 5.96
CA THR A 308 -10.54 18.53 5.54
C THR A 308 -9.51 17.45 5.84
N TRP A 309 -10.01 16.23 5.99
CA TRP A 309 -9.21 15.03 6.10
C TRP A 309 -8.29 14.90 4.89
N ARG A 310 -7.03 14.56 5.15
CA ARG A 310 -6.01 14.39 4.12
C ARG A 310 -5.59 12.94 4.07
N GLY A 311 -5.70 12.38 2.88
CA GLY A 311 -4.99 11.17 2.53
C GLY A 311 -5.62 10.36 1.43
N GLU A 312 -5.44 9.05 1.51
CA GLU A 312 -5.90 8.14 0.48
C GLU A 312 -6.57 6.88 1.03
N LEU A 313 -7.80 6.62 0.59
CA LEU A 313 -8.51 5.40 0.94
C LEU A 313 -8.68 4.52 -0.31
N ARG A 314 -8.19 3.28 -0.22
CA ARG A 314 -8.11 2.35 -1.34
C ARG A 314 -9.09 1.20 -1.15
N SER A 315 -10.07 1.07 -2.04
CA SER A 315 -11.00 -0.08 -2.04
C SER A 315 -10.27 -1.42 -2.22
N PRO A 316 -10.93 -2.55 -1.92
CA PRO A 316 -10.48 -3.85 -2.40
C PRO A 316 -10.34 -3.89 -3.92
N ARG A 317 -9.36 -4.66 -4.39
CA ARG A 317 -9.24 -4.94 -5.82
C ARG A 317 -10.40 -5.81 -6.33
N PHE A 318 -10.88 -5.49 -7.52
CA PHE A 318 -11.94 -6.24 -8.22
C PHE A 318 -11.62 -6.41 -9.70
N THR A 319 -12.26 -7.38 -10.35
CA THR A 319 -12.09 -7.61 -11.79
C THR A 319 -12.99 -6.70 -12.61
N ALA A 320 -12.52 -6.31 -13.78
CA ALA A 320 -13.23 -5.43 -14.70
C ALA A 320 -14.60 -5.94 -15.17
N ASN A 321 -14.79 -7.26 -15.15
CA ASN A 321 -15.95 -7.96 -15.70
C ASN A 321 -16.87 -8.55 -14.63
N ARG A 322 -16.73 -8.14 -13.36
CA ARG A 322 -17.37 -8.80 -12.21
C ARG A 322 -18.89 -8.69 -12.29
N ARG A 323 -19.50 -9.57 -13.10
CA ARG A 323 -20.83 -10.12 -12.85
C ARG A 323 -20.71 -10.75 -11.46
N ILE A 324 -21.38 -10.16 -10.48
CA ILE A 324 -21.54 -10.82 -9.18
C ILE A 324 -22.39 -12.05 -9.48
N ASP A 325 -21.82 -13.24 -9.29
CA ASP A 325 -22.52 -14.52 -9.45
C ASP A 325 -23.78 -14.62 -8.59
#